data_AF-A0A7V4ZZ54-F1
#
_entry.id   AF-A0A7V4ZZ54-F1
#
_cell.length_a   1.000
_cell.length_b   1.000
_cell.length_c   1.000
_cell.angle_alpha   90.00
_cell.angle_beta   90.00
_cell.angle_gamma   90.00
#
_symmetry.space_group_name_H-M   'P 1'
#
loop_
_entity.id
_entity.type
_entity.pdbx_description
1 polymer ?
#
loop_
_entity_poly.entity_id
_entity_poly.type
_entity_poly.pdbx_seq_one_letter_code
_entity_poly.pdbx_strand_id
1 'polypeptide(L)'
;MWKKKNLFYLGCLWEVVRLLFLFSLVAILSNPTGRIMYTLYFLWLYAPLLVIPLLFFLSALQPERIPSLRPILLFGKVLELIPLGILLVLFYILPAGGVDKSLRGGIAVPLTIGWIDFLFLLFLLFYPHQQEP
;
A
#
# COMPACT_ATOMS: atom_id res chain seq x y z
N MET A 1 -26.49 5.99 3.23
CA MET A 1 -25.74 5.28 4.31
C MET A 1 -24.64 4.44 3.68
N TRP A 2 -23.39 4.87 3.77
CA TRP A 2 -22.25 4.09 3.27
C TRP A 2 -21.97 2.95 4.27
N LYS A 3 -22.10 1.69 3.84
CA LYS A 3 -21.87 0.54 4.73
C LYS A 3 -20.37 0.36 4.94
N LYS A 4 -19.94 0.12 6.19
CA LYS A 4 -18.52 -0.11 6.56
C LYS A 4 -17.82 -1.17 5.69
N LYS A 5 -18.56 -2.14 5.16
CA LYS A 5 -18.06 -3.16 4.20
C LYS A 5 -17.50 -2.56 2.91
N ASN A 6 -18.02 -1.41 2.47
CA ASN A 6 -17.55 -0.73 1.26
C ASN A 6 -16.11 -0.22 1.40
N LEU A 7 -15.67 0.13 2.63
CA LEU A 7 -14.30 0.56 2.89
C LEU A 7 -13.30 -0.60 2.75
N PHE A 8 -13.69 -1.84 3.08
CA PHE A 8 -12.84 -3.00 2.86
C PHE A 8 -12.72 -3.36 1.37
N TYR A 9 -13.81 -3.25 0.59
CA TYR A 9 -13.73 -3.36 -0.86
C TYR A 9 -12.88 -2.25 -1.50
N LEU A 10 -12.99 -1.02 -0.99
CA LEU A 10 -12.15 0.08 -1.42
C LEU A 10 -10.67 -0.18 -1.10
N GLY A 11 -10.37 -0.71 0.09
CA GLY A 11 -9.02 -1.11 0.49
C GLY A 11 -8.46 -2.23 -0.40
N CYS A 12 -9.27 -3.23 -0.72
CA CYS A 12 -8.90 -4.27 -1.69
C CYS A 12 -8.58 -3.68 -3.07
N LEU A 13 -9.47 -2.82 -3.58
CA LEU A 13 -9.28 -2.19 -4.89
C LEU A 13 -8.02 -1.33 -4.89
N TRP A 14 -7.81 -0.55 -3.83
CA TRP A 14 -6.62 0.27 -3.65
C TRP A 14 -5.35 -0.58 -3.68
N GLU A 15 -5.30 -1.68 -2.93
CA GLU A 15 -4.15 -2.59 -2.94
C GLU A 15 -3.84 -3.16 -4.33
N VAL A 16 -4.88 -3.56 -5.07
CA VAL A 16 -4.71 -4.06 -6.44
C VAL A 16 -4.14 -2.97 -7.35
N VAL A 17 -4.70 -1.76 -7.29
CA VAL A 17 -4.21 -0.61 -8.07
C VAL A 17 -2.78 -0.26 -7.67
N ARG A 18 -2.47 -0.25 -6.37
CA ARG A 18 -1.13 0.05 -5.87
C ARG A 18 -0.12 -0.99 -6.34
N LEU A 19 -0.47 -2.27 -6.31
CA LEU A 19 0.38 -3.34 -6.81
C LEU A 19 0.62 -3.22 -8.32
N LEU A 20 -0.44 -2.98 -9.11
CA LEU A 20 -0.30 -2.74 -10.54
C LEU A 20 0.56 -1.52 -10.82
N PHE A 21 0.42 -0.45 -10.03
CA PHE A 21 1.21 0.76 -10.19
C PHE A 21 2.67 0.54 -9.82
N LEU A 22 2.96 -0.05 -8.65
CA LEU A 22 4.32 -0.40 -8.24
C LEU A 22 4.96 -1.35 -9.25
N PHE A 23 4.21 -2.34 -9.72
CA PHE A 23 4.68 -3.28 -10.73
C PHE A 23 4.98 -2.59 -12.07
N SER A 24 4.08 -1.77 -12.57
CA SER A 24 4.25 -1.08 -13.86
C SER A 24 5.38 -0.05 -13.80
N LEU A 25 5.43 0.75 -12.74
CA LEU A 25 6.43 1.78 -12.56
C LEU A 25 7.81 1.18 -12.31
N VAL A 26 7.93 0.16 -11.45
CA VAL A 26 9.18 -0.56 -11.23
C VAL A 26 9.61 -1.28 -12.50
N ALA A 27 8.71 -1.98 -13.21
CA ALA A 27 9.05 -2.68 -14.46
C ALA A 27 9.54 -1.71 -15.55
N ILE A 28 8.88 -0.55 -15.72
CA ILE A 28 9.26 0.45 -16.72
C ILE A 28 10.58 1.14 -16.34
N LEU A 29 10.78 1.50 -15.06
CA LEU A 29 11.98 2.22 -14.61
C LEU A 29 13.21 1.32 -14.47
N SER A 30 13.04 0.10 -13.96
CA SER A 30 14.16 -0.84 -13.76
C SER A 30 14.56 -1.56 -15.05
N ASN A 31 13.67 -1.58 -16.05
CA ASN A 31 13.88 -2.33 -17.28
C ASN A 31 13.17 -1.68 -18.49
N PRO A 32 13.66 -0.50 -18.94
CA PRO A 32 13.09 0.21 -20.08
C PRO A 32 13.15 -0.59 -21.40
N THR A 33 13.92 -1.68 -21.45
CA THR A 33 14.05 -2.58 -22.60
C THR A 33 13.12 -3.80 -22.55
N GLY A 34 12.25 -3.92 -21.55
CA GLY A 34 11.15 -4.89 -21.56
C GLY A 34 11.56 -6.36 -21.38
N ARG A 35 12.70 -6.64 -20.73
CA ARG A 35 13.11 -8.04 -20.45
C ARG A 35 12.12 -8.71 -19.48
N ILE A 36 11.26 -9.57 -20.02
CA ILE A 36 10.19 -10.31 -19.32
C ILE A 36 10.69 -11.01 -18.04
N MET A 37 11.93 -11.53 -18.03
CA MET A 37 12.50 -12.23 -16.87
C MET A 37 12.62 -11.37 -15.60
N TYR A 38 13.02 -10.09 -15.72
CA TYR A 38 13.07 -9.19 -14.55
C TYR A 38 11.67 -8.84 -14.06
N THR A 39 10.72 -8.71 -14.99
CA THR A 39 9.31 -8.45 -14.68
C THR A 39 8.70 -9.62 -13.90
N LEU A 40 8.97 -10.86 -14.32
CA LEU A 40 8.56 -12.08 -13.60
C LEU A 40 9.25 -12.20 -12.23
N TYR A 41 10.53 -11.84 -12.13
CA TYR A 41 11.26 -11.84 -10.86
C TYR A 41 10.69 -10.82 -9.86
N PHE A 42 10.41 -9.60 -10.31
CA PHE A 42 9.74 -8.60 -9.47
C PHE A 42 8.33 -9.05 -9.09
N LEU A 43 7.56 -9.67 -10.00
CA LEU A 43 6.25 -10.24 -9.66
C LEU A 43 6.36 -11.27 -8.54
N TRP A 44 7.35 -12.17 -8.62
CA TRP A 44 7.59 -13.18 -7.58
C TRP A 44 7.98 -12.55 -6.25
N LEU A 45 8.83 -11.52 -6.27
CA LEU A 45 9.29 -10.82 -5.06
C LEU A 45 8.16 -9.99 -4.40
N TYR A 46 7.23 -9.48 -5.20
CA TYR A 46 6.06 -8.73 -4.73
C TYR A 46 4.79 -9.59 -4.55
N ALA A 47 4.79 -10.86 -4.95
CA ALA A 47 3.66 -11.77 -4.79
C ALA A 47 3.17 -11.90 -3.34
N PRO A 48 4.04 -11.88 -2.30
CA PRO A 48 3.59 -11.86 -0.91
C PRO A 48 2.72 -10.64 -0.56
N LEU A 49 2.85 -9.53 -1.29
CA LEU A 49 1.99 -8.35 -1.10
C LEU A 49 0.56 -8.56 -1.59
N LEU A 50 0.28 -9.55 -2.46
CA LEU A 50 -1.08 -9.91 -2.88
C LEU A 50 -1.92 -10.48 -1.72
N VAL A 51 -1.27 -10.87 -0.62
CA VAL A 51 -1.95 -11.32 0.59
C VAL A 51 -2.79 -10.19 1.20
N ILE A 52 -2.32 -8.94 1.13
CA ILE A 52 -3.01 -7.78 1.74
C ILE A 52 -4.33 -7.44 1.01
N PRO A 53 -4.41 -7.32 -0.33
CA PRO A 53 -5.70 -7.19 -1.03
C PRO A 53 -6.63 -8.36 -0.75
N LEU A 54 -6.10 -9.60 -0.71
CA LEU A 54 -6.90 -10.79 -0.40
C LEU A 54 -7.50 -10.69 1.02
N LEU A 55 -6.74 -10.25 2.01
CA LEU A 55 -7.21 -10.06 3.38
C LEU A 55 -8.26 -8.95 3.47
N PHE A 56 -8.13 -7.86 2.70
CA PHE A 56 -9.17 -6.84 2.58
C PHE A 56 -10.46 -7.40 1.96
N PHE A 57 -10.34 -8.20 0.89
CA PHE A 57 -11.47 -8.86 0.25
C PHE A 57 -12.18 -9.83 1.21
N LEU A 58 -11.41 -10.68 1.91
CA LEU A 58 -11.93 -11.62 2.90
C LEU A 58 -12.60 -10.89 4.07
N SER A 59 -12.05 -9.76 4.50
CA SER A 59 -12.65 -8.91 5.55
C SER A 59 -13.98 -8.28 5.09
N ALA A 60 -14.12 -7.98 3.80
CA ALA A 60 -15.37 -7.50 3.22
C ALA A 60 -16.44 -8.61 3.12
N LEU A 61 -16.02 -9.82 2.73
CA LEU A 61 -16.88 -10.99 2.56
C LEU A 61 -17.31 -11.61 3.90
N GLN A 62 -16.38 -11.68 4.86
CA GLN A 62 -16.53 -12.33 6.17
C GLN A 62 -16.22 -11.34 7.30
N PRO A 63 -17.09 -10.36 7.55
CA PRO A 63 -16.84 -9.31 8.55
C PRO A 63 -16.66 -9.87 9.98
N GLU A 64 -17.23 -11.05 10.26
CA GLU A 64 -17.09 -11.75 11.55
C GLU A 64 -15.66 -12.18 11.84
N ARG A 65 -14.83 -12.37 10.80
CA ARG A 65 -13.42 -12.71 10.92
C ARG A 65 -12.49 -11.50 10.94
N ILE A 66 -13.02 -10.28 10.88
CA ILE A 66 -12.20 -9.05 10.97
C ILE A 66 -11.29 -9.06 12.21
N PRO A 67 -11.73 -9.46 13.43
CA PRO A 67 -10.86 -9.46 14.61
C PRO A 67 -9.59 -10.31 14.44
N SER A 68 -9.66 -11.43 13.71
CA SER A 68 -8.50 -12.31 13.47
C SER A 68 -7.65 -11.85 12.28
N LEU A 69 -8.24 -11.24 11.25
CA LEU A 69 -7.53 -10.74 10.07
C LEU A 69 -6.89 -9.36 10.31
N ARG A 70 -7.46 -8.56 11.21
CA ARG A 70 -7.03 -7.17 11.48
C ARG A 70 -5.56 -7.05 11.92
N PRO A 71 -5.01 -7.86 12.83
CA PRO A 71 -3.60 -7.76 13.21
C PRO A 71 -2.66 -7.96 12.01
N ILE A 72 -3.00 -8.88 11.12
CA ILE A 72 -2.23 -9.17 9.89
C ILE A 72 -2.34 -7.99 8.92
N LEU A 73 -3.54 -7.44 8.74
CA LEU A 73 -3.77 -6.23 7.92
C LEU A 73 -3.03 -5.00 8.47
N LEU A 74 -3.06 -4.80 9.79
CA LEU A 74 -2.34 -3.72 10.46
C LEU A 74 -0.83 -3.88 10.25
N PHE A 75 -0.30 -5.07 10.48
CA PHE A 75 1.11 -5.37 10.28
C PHE A 75 1.54 -5.13 8.82
N GLY A 76 0.77 -5.64 7.86
CA GLY A 76 0.99 -5.41 6.44
C GLY A 76 1.00 -3.92 6.09
N LYS A 77 0.02 -3.17 6.58
CA LYS A 77 -0.07 -1.71 6.38
C LYS A 77 1.12 -0.95 6.98
N VAL A 78 1.60 -1.35 8.15
CA VAL A 78 2.79 -0.75 8.76
C VAL A 78 4.03 -1.02 7.91
N LEU A 79 4.22 -2.26 7.44
CA LEU A 79 5.35 -2.62 6.57
C LEU A 79 5.36 -1.80 5.28
N GLU A 80 4.20 -1.56 4.69
CA GLU A 80 4.04 -0.77 3.46
C GLU A 80 4.42 0.70 3.64
N LEU A 81 4.32 1.23 4.87
CA LEU A 81 4.70 2.60 5.20
C LEU A 81 6.20 2.75 5.51
N ILE A 82 6.94 1.66 5.75
CA ILE A 82 8.38 1.72 6.05
C ILE A 82 9.17 2.39 4.90
N PRO A 83 8.99 2.02 3.62
CA PRO A 83 9.67 2.70 2.51
C PRO A 83 9.36 4.20 2.46
N LEU A 84 8.12 4.60 2.79
CA LEU A 84 7.76 6.02 2.87
C LEU A 84 8.50 6.72 4.02
N GLY A 85 8.57 6.08 5.19
CA GLY A 85 9.32 6.62 6.34
C GLY A 85 10.79 6.82 6.02
N ILE A 86 11.43 5.85 5.37
CA ILE A 86 12.82 5.95 4.89
C ILE A 86 12.96 7.11 3.90
N LEU A 87 12.05 7.23 2.93
CA LEU A 87 12.05 8.31 1.95
C LEU A 87 11.97 9.69 2.64
N LEU A 88 11.06 9.85 3.61
CA LEU A 88 10.89 11.09 4.37
C LEU A 88 12.13 11.45 5.20
N VAL A 89 12.76 10.46 5.84
CA VAL A 89 14.01 10.66 6.60
C VAL A 89 15.14 11.11 5.66
N LEU A 90 15.27 10.46 4.50
CA LEU A 90 16.25 10.87 3.49
C LEU A 90 16.00 12.32 3.04
N PHE A 91 14.73 12.72 2.82
CA PHE A 91 14.41 14.10 2.47
C PHE A 91 14.72 15.11 3.57
N TYR A 92 14.48 14.75 4.82
CA TYR A 92 14.79 15.62 5.95
C TYR A 92 16.29 15.86 6.11
N ILE A 93 17.11 14.85 5.80
CA ILE A 93 18.57 14.89 5.93
C ILE A 93 19.25 15.50 4.69
N LEU A 94 18.65 15.38 3.49
CA LEU A 94 19.24 15.94 2.27
C LEU A 94 19.23 17.48 2.28
N PRO A 95 20.35 18.15 1.97
CA PRO A 95 20.41 19.61 1.91
C PRO A 95 19.47 20.13 0.81
N ALA A 96 18.56 21.02 1.20
CA ALA A 96 17.49 21.57 0.35
C ALA A 96 17.96 22.36 -0.90
N GLY A 97 19.27 22.54 -1.07
CA GLY A 97 19.88 23.41 -2.08
C GLY A 97 20.02 22.83 -3.50
N GLY A 98 19.60 21.59 -3.77
CA GLY A 98 19.84 20.94 -5.07
C GLY A 98 18.72 20.04 -5.60
N VAL A 99 17.50 20.13 -5.05
CA VAL A 99 16.40 19.25 -5.46
C VAL A 99 15.78 19.77 -6.76
N ASP A 100 16.19 19.19 -7.89
CA ASP A 100 15.63 19.44 -9.22
C ASP A 100 14.10 19.37 -9.24
N LYS A 101 13.44 20.22 -10.05
CA LYS A 101 11.97 20.24 -10.19
C LYS A 101 11.40 18.89 -10.63
N SER A 102 12.18 18.09 -11.37
CA SER A 102 11.84 16.71 -11.76
C SER A 102 11.73 15.77 -10.54
N LEU A 103 12.63 15.94 -9.56
CA LEU A 103 12.58 15.17 -8.31
C LEU A 103 11.29 15.49 -7.53
N ARG A 104 10.89 16.76 -7.45
CA ARG A 104 9.65 17.19 -6.75
C ARG A 104 8.39 16.51 -7.29
N GLY A 105 8.28 16.34 -8.60
CA GLY A 105 7.17 15.59 -9.23
C GLY A 105 7.23 14.09 -8.94
N GLY A 106 8.43 13.51 -8.95
CA GLY A 106 8.66 12.09 -8.64
C GLY A 106 8.31 11.69 -7.20
N ILE A 107 8.34 12.62 -6.25
CA ILE A 107 8.09 12.36 -4.82
C ILE A 107 6.60 12.50 -4.45
N ALA A 108 5.84 13.30 -5.20
CA ALA A 108 4.40 13.48 -4.94
C ALA A 108 3.63 12.15 -5.01
N VAL A 109 4.03 11.26 -5.91
CA VAL A 109 3.41 9.94 -6.11
C VAL A 109 3.62 9.02 -4.89
N PRO A 110 4.85 8.71 -4.45
CA PRO A 110 5.05 7.87 -3.26
C PRO A 110 4.48 8.49 -2.00
N LEU A 111 4.50 9.83 -1.85
CA LEU A 111 3.83 10.52 -0.74
C LEU A 111 2.31 10.29 -0.75
N THR A 112 1.67 10.41 -1.92
CA THR A 112 0.22 10.21 -2.05
C THR A 112 -0.16 8.77 -1.75
N ILE A 113 0.61 7.79 -2.26
CA ILE A 113 0.40 6.37 -1.98
C ILE A 113 0.50 6.11 -0.48
N GLY A 114 1.57 6.57 0.17
CA GLY A 114 1.77 6.35 1.59
C GLY A 114 0.74 7.09 2.46
N TRP A 115 0.22 8.24 2.02
CA TRP A 115 -0.88 8.92 2.72
C TRP A 115 -2.18 8.10 2.68
N ILE A 116 -2.52 7.51 1.53
CA ILE A 116 -3.70 6.65 1.40
C ILE A 116 -3.52 5.37 2.25
N ASP A 117 -2.32 4.78 2.25
CA ASP A 117 -2.00 3.64 3.12
C ASP A 117 -2.10 3.98 4.60
N PHE A 118 -1.69 5.19 5.00
CA PHE A 118 -1.85 5.69 6.35
C PHE A 118 -3.34 5.87 6.72
N LEU A 119 -4.18 6.37 5.82
CA LEU A 119 -5.62 6.46 6.04
C LEU A 119 -6.26 5.07 6.25
N PHE A 120 -5.85 4.06 5.47
CA PHE A 120 -6.31 2.68 5.68
C PHE A 120 -5.79 2.09 6.99
N LEU A 121 -4.57 2.43 7.41
CA LEU A 121 -4.03 2.04 8.71
C LEU A 121 -4.87 2.66 9.86
N LEU A 122 -5.15 3.97 9.80
CA LEU A 122 -6.01 4.64 10.78
C LEU A 122 -7.40 4.02 10.80
N PHE A 123 -7.97 3.73 9.63
CA PHE A 123 -9.26 3.03 9.53
C PHE A 123 -9.22 1.69 10.26
N LEU A 124 -8.19 0.87 10.06
CA LEU A 124 -8.06 -0.43 10.74
C LEU A 124 -7.86 -0.29 12.25
N LEU A 125 -7.11 0.72 12.70
CA LEU A 125 -6.89 1.00 14.13
C LEU A 125 -8.17 1.43 14.84
N PHE A 126 -8.93 2.33 14.22
CA PHE A 126 -10.17 2.86 14.78
C PHE A 126 -11.41 2.07 14.39
N TYR A 127 -11.27 0.99 13.60
CA TYR A 127 -12.39 0.13 13.25
C TYR A 127 -12.96 -0.47 14.54
N PRO A 128 -14.19 -0.09 14.95
CA PRO A 128 -14.73 -0.54 16.20
C PRO A 128 -14.87 -2.06 16.15
N HIS A 129 -14.30 -2.73 17.15
CA HIS A 129 -14.66 -4.11 17.46
C HIS A 129 -16.17 -4.10 17.68
N GLN A 130 -16.95 -4.62 16.72
CA GLN A 130 -18.28 -5.10 17.05
C GLN A 130 -18.09 -6.40 17.84
N GLN A 131 -17.67 -6.25 19.09
CA GLN A 131 -18.09 -7.05 20.24
C GLN A 131 -19.11 -6.10 20.90
N GLU A 132 -20.42 -6.30 20.96
CA GLU A 132 -21.34 -7.43 21.18
C GLU A 132 -22.77 -6.88 20.94
N PRO A 133 -23.88 -7.62 21.12
CA PRO A 133 -24.12 -9.06 21.04
C PRO A 133 -24.93 -9.47 19.78
#